data_AF-A0A426ZAS9-F1
#
_entry.id   AF-A0A426ZAS9-F1
#
_cell.length_a   1.000
_cell.length_b   1.000
_cell.length_c   1.000
_cell.angle_alpha   90.00
_cell.angle_beta   90.00
_cell.angle_gamma   90.00
#
_symmetry.space_group_name_H-M   'P 1'
#
loop_
_entity.id
_entity.type
_entity.pdbx_description
1 polymer ?
#
loop_
_entity_poly.entity_id
_entity_poly.type
_entity_poly.pdbx_seq_one_letter_code
_entity_poly.pdbx_strand_id
1 'polypeptide(L)'
;MKDTELDPLYVQNKEQFKQLVASIIRPKIVQGKTLNGKEFIAFLKQTLDALNKGEIPSIGSVVEIFNKAILERCLKLYSQGMSKLQLPVTENKLQLAHEVSKAEAQRLLDQQLFGRRNAKEYLLKFNDEIKKVYENHIIANKYQSSKQCEASWSACEDRMDRLLVTRFPSMTMFNASFNQCNQNFERDCVGLSKEMYALKMAKMLEKSRSLFFKEYCQRLTLSLLVLSITIPVVGHNLKLALLKYGGYIMLIFSLYFEMHTRMYGSLELLHNSPSFQIAVTAWEIIVGNILVLNRQVIQLLFF
;
A
#
# COMPACT_ATOMS: atom_id res chain seq x y z
N MET A 1 -9.17 -67.35 46.89
CA MET A 1 -9.65 -67.46 48.27
C MET A 1 -11.14 -67.21 48.27
N LYS A 2 -11.91 -68.07 48.93
CA LYS A 2 -13.34 -67.85 49.16
C LYS A 2 -13.52 -66.99 50.41
N ASP A 3 -14.60 -66.23 50.50
CA ASP A 3 -14.87 -65.36 51.66
C ASP A 3 -14.99 -66.16 52.98
N THR A 4 -15.24 -67.47 52.90
CA THR A 4 -15.24 -68.42 54.02
C THR A 4 -13.84 -68.74 54.57
N GLU A 5 -12.78 -68.38 53.85
CA GLU A 5 -11.38 -68.61 54.22
C GLU A 5 -10.70 -67.35 54.81
N LEU A 6 -11.46 -66.25 54.91
CA LEU A 6 -10.99 -64.94 55.38
C LEU A 6 -11.52 -64.66 56.78
N ASP A 7 -10.78 -63.81 57.52
CA ASP A 7 -11.23 -63.32 58.82
C ASP A 7 -12.61 -62.64 58.67
N PRO A 8 -13.64 -63.04 59.45
CA PRO A 8 -14.96 -62.43 59.41
C PRO A 8 -14.95 -60.90 59.55
N LEU A 9 -14.02 -60.36 60.36
CA LEU A 9 -13.86 -58.92 60.55
C LEU A 9 -13.33 -58.24 59.27
N TYR A 10 -12.44 -58.90 58.53
CA TYR A 10 -11.97 -58.42 57.24
C TYR A 10 -13.11 -58.38 56.21
N VAL A 11 -13.92 -59.44 56.16
CA VAL A 11 -15.07 -59.51 55.23
C VAL A 11 -16.06 -58.38 55.54
N GLN A 12 -16.34 -58.14 56.83
CA GLN A 12 -17.21 -57.04 57.26
C GLN A 12 -16.65 -55.67 56.85
N ASN A 13 -15.36 -55.41 57.10
CA ASN A 13 -14.71 -54.16 56.73
C ASN A 13 -14.66 -53.93 55.21
N LYS A 14 -14.45 -55.00 54.43
CA LYS A 14 -14.49 -54.98 52.95
C LYS A 14 -15.87 -54.56 52.45
N GLU A 15 -16.94 -55.12 53.02
CA GLU A 15 -18.31 -54.77 52.62
C GLU A 15 -18.70 -53.35 53.04
N GLN A 16 -18.31 -52.92 54.25
CA GLN A 16 -18.48 -51.53 54.67
C GLN A 16 -17.72 -50.54 53.77
N PHE A 17 -16.50 -50.88 53.35
CA PHE A 17 -15.73 -50.06 52.43
C PHE A 17 -16.39 -49.95 51.05
N LYS A 18 -16.93 -51.04 50.50
CA LYS A 18 -17.70 -51.00 49.25
C LYS A 18 -18.92 -50.07 49.34
N GLN A 19 -19.66 -50.13 50.44
CA GLN A 19 -20.81 -49.26 50.68
C GLN A 19 -20.39 -47.79 50.80
N LEU A 20 -19.28 -47.52 51.49
CA LEU A 20 -18.71 -46.18 51.59
C LEU A 20 -18.28 -45.66 50.22
N VAL A 21 -17.56 -46.44 49.43
CA VAL A 21 -17.12 -46.05 48.09
C VAL A 21 -18.33 -45.78 47.19
N ALA A 22 -19.35 -46.64 47.21
CA ALA A 22 -20.58 -46.44 46.45
C ALA A 22 -21.31 -45.14 46.81
N SER A 23 -21.28 -44.71 48.07
CA SER A 23 -21.95 -43.48 48.51
C SER A 23 -21.19 -42.19 48.16
N ILE A 24 -19.88 -42.26 47.93
CA ILE A 24 -19.04 -41.09 47.64
C ILE A 24 -18.66 -40.95 46.16
N ILE A 25 -18.89 -41.97 45.32
CA ILE A 25 -18.55 -41.91 43.89
C ILE A 25 -19.32 -40.78 43.21
N ARG A 26 -18.57 -39.95 42.48
CA ARG A 26 -19.11 -38.91 41.59
C ARG A 26 -18.53 -39.07 40.19
N PRO A 27 -19.30 -38.78 39.12
CA PRO A 27 -18.79 -38.82 37.76
C PRO A 27 -17.53 -37.96 37.61
N LYS A 28 -16.49 -38.48 36.94
CA LYS A 28 -15.29 -37.69 36.65
C LYS A 28 -15.64 -36.65 35.59
N ILE A 29 -15.54 -35.37 35.95
CA ILE A 29 -15.82 -34.26 35.05
C ILE A 29 -14.50 -33.73 34.50
N VAL A 30 -14.41 -33.64 33.18
CA VAL A 30 -13.29 -33.05 32.44
C VAL A 30 -13.92 -32.07 31.44
N GLN A 31 -13.54 -30.79 31.47
CA GLN A 31 -14.09 -29.73 30.58
C GLN A 31 -15.61 -29.51 30.70
N GLY A 32 -16.19 -29.69 31.90
CA GLY A 32 -17.63 -29.51 32.12
C GLY A 32 -18.52 -30.63 31.54
N LYS A 33 -17.91 -31.69 30.97
CA LYS A 33 -18.58 -32.90 30.49
C LYS A 33 -18.18 -34.09 31.36
N THR A 34 -19.09 -35.04 31.53
CA THR A 34 -18.84 -36.30 32.22
C THR A 34 -18.01 -37.22 31.32
N LEU A 35 -16.87 -37.66 31.81
CA LEU A 35 -15.93 -38.47 31.05
C LEU A 35 -16.51 -39.88 30.80
N ASN A 36 -16.74 -40.23 29.54
CA ASN A 36 -17.18 -41.58 29.16
C ASN A 36 -15.98 -42.51 28.83
N GLY A 37 -16.25 -43.80 28.65
CA GLY A 37 -15.20 -44.80 28.40
C GLY A 37 -14.38 -44.55 27.12
N LYS A 38 -14.98 -44.01 26.07
CA LYS A 38 -14.26 -43.68 24.81
C LYS A 38 -13.35 -42.48 25.00
N GLU A 39 -13.84 -41.44 25.66
CA GLU A 39 -13.09 -40.23 25.99
C GLU A 39 -11.93 -40.54 26.94
N PHE A 40 -12.15 -41.45 27.91
CA PHE A 40 -11.10 -41.92 28.79
C PHE A 40 -9.98 -42.65 28.03
N ILE A 41 -10.32 -43.54 27.09
CA ILE A 41 -9.31 -44.25 26.28
C ILE A 41 -8.52 -43.27 25.40
N ALA A 42 -9.19 -42.29 24.78
CA ALA A 42 -8.52 -41.26 24.01
C ALA A 42 -7.56 -40.42 24.88
N PHE A 43 -8.01 -40.05 26.07
CA PHE A 43 -7.20 -39.33 27.07
C PHE A 43 -5.98 -40.15 27.53
N LEU A 44 -6.19 -41.45 27.79
CA LEU A 44 -5.13 -42.34 28.25
C LEU A 44 -4.06 -42.55 27.18
N LYS A 45 -4.45 -42.81 25.93
CA LYS A 45 -3.51 -42.96 24.80
C LYS A 45 -2.63 -41.72 24.63
N GLN A 46 -3.24 -40.55 24.68
CA GLN A 46 -2.52 -39.29 24.50
C GLN A 46 -1.54 -39.00 25.66
N THR A 47 -1.92 -39.39 26.88
CA THR A 47 -1.04 -39.29 28.05
C THR A 47 0.13 -40.27 27.93
N LEU A 48 -0.13 -41.49 27.44
CA LEU A 48 0.90 -42.51 27.20
C LEU A 48 1.88 -42.06 26.12
N ASP A 49 1.39 -41.48 25.03
CA ASP A 49 2.22 -40.95 23.94
C ASP A 49 3.12 -39.78 24.38
N ALA A 50 2.64 -38.96 25.33
CA ALA A 50 3.45 -37.91 25.95
C ALA A 50 4.51 -38.48 26.89
N LEU A 51 4.15 -39.47 27.72
CA LEU A 51 5.07 -40.13 28.64
C LEU A 51 6.20 -40.86 27.90
N ASN A 52 5.87 -41.55 26.81
CA ASN A 52 6.82 -42.29 25.97
C ASN A 52 7.81 -41.37 25.23
N LYS A 53 7.54 -40.07 25.14
CA LYS A 53 8.45 -39.06 24.57
C LYS A 53 9.42 -38.46 25.60
N GLY A 54 9.40 -38.93 26.85
CA GLY A 54 10.41 -38.61 27.86
C GLY A 54 10.11 -37.40 28.75
N GLU A 55 8.96 -36.76 28.61
CA GLU A 55 8.47 -35.75 29.55
C GLU A 55 7.45 -36.42 30.46
N ILE A 56 7.78 -36.67 31.74
CA ILE A 56 6.75 -37.00 32.75
C ILE A 56 6.18 -35.66 33.20
N PRO A 57 5.02 -35.23 32.71
CA PRO A 57 4.55 -33.91 33.02
C PRO A 57 3.76 -34.05 34.33
N SER A 58 4.12 -33.27 35.34
CA SER A 58 3.15 -32.97 36.40
C SER A 58 1.87 -32.44 35.73
N ILE A 59 0.69 -32.57 36.35
CA ILE A 59 -0.59 -32.16 35.75
C ILE A 59 -0.56 -30.71 35.20
N GLY A 60 0.30 -29.84 35.76
CA GLY A 60 0.58 -28.51 35.23
C GLY A 60 1.30 -28.49 33.87
N SER A 61 2.29 -29.35 33.67
CA SER A 61 3.08 -29.44 32.43
C SER A 61 2.28 -30.04 31.27
N VAL A 62 1.35 -30.97 31.52
CA VAL A 62 0.42 -31.48 30.49
C VAL A 62 -0.41 -30.32 29.91
N VAL A 63 -1.01 -29.52 30.79
CA VAL A 63 -1.87 -28.39 30.40
C VAL A 63 -1.10 -27.33 29.61
N GLU A 64 0.17 -27.09 29.95
CA GLU A 64 1.02 -26.16 29.21
C GLU A 64 1.30 -26.61 27.78
N ILE A 65 1.61 -27.89 27.56
CA ILE A 65 1.84 -28.43 26.21
C ILE A 65 0.59 -28.29 25.35
N PHE A 66 -0.59 -28.59 25.91
CA PHE A 66 -1.86 -28.43 25.21
C PHE A 66 -2.17 -26.98 24.88
N ASN A 67 -2.03 -26.07 25.85
CA ASN A 67 -2.31 -24.66 25.64
C ASN A 67 -1.34 -24.02 24.64
N LYS A 68 -0.08 -24.47 24.59
CA LYS A 68 0.88 -24.06 23.56
C LYS A 68 0.43 -24.49 22.16
N ALA A 69 0.00 -25.73 21.97
CA ALA A 69 -0.50 -26.20 20.68
C ALA A 69 -1.77 -25.45 20.22
N ILE A 70 -2.65 -25.09 21.16
CA ILE A 70 -3.83 -24.26 20.88
C ILE A 70 -3.40 -22.84 20.46
N LEU A 71 -2.46 -22.25 21.19
CA LEU A 71 -1.93 -20.92 20.88
C LEU A 71 -1.34 -20.87 19.46
N GLU A 72 -0.50 -21.84 19.10
CA GLU A 72 0.07 -21.96 17.75
C GLU A 72 -1.01 -22.08 16.67
N ARG A 73 -2.08 -22.85 16.93
CA ARG A 73 -3.22 -22.97 16.01
C ARG A 73 -3.98 -21.65 15.84
N CYS A 74 -4.18 -20.90 16.92
CA CYS A 74 -4.85 -19.60 16.88
C CYS A 74 -4.00 -18.57 16.11
N LEU A 75 -2.68 -18.55 16.34
CA LEU A 75 -1.75 -17.70 15.60
C LEU A 75 -1.73 -18.04 14.11
N LYS A 76 -1.79 -19.35 13.77
CA LYS A 76 -1.89 -19.80 12.38
C LYS A 76 -3.19 -19.35 11.73
N LEU A 77 -4.33 -19.44 12.43
CA LEU A 77 -5.62 -18.97 11.93
C LEU A 77 -5.60 -17.47 11.67
N TYR A 78 -5.08 -16.68 12.61
CA TYR A 78 -4.90 -15.23 12.43
C TYR A 78 -4.00 -14.91 11.22
N SER A 79 -2.84 -15.56 11.11
CA SER A 79 -1.92 -15.37 10.00
C SER A 79 -2.55 -15.73 8.65
N GLN A 80 -3.36 -16.78 8.58
CA GLN A 80 -4.13 -17.15 7.39
C GLN A 80 -5.19 -16.09 7.04
N GLY A 81 -5.87 -15.51 8.04
CA GLY A 81 -6.80 -14.40 7.84
C GLY A 81 -6.12 -13.18 7.24
N MET A 82 -4.99 -12.76 7.83
CA MET A 82 -4.21 -11.61 7.37
C MET A 82 -3.56 -11.83 6.01
N SER A 83 -3.12 -13.06 5.70
CA SER A 83 -2.47 -13.39 4.42
C SER A 83 -3.41 -13.40 3.22
N LYS A 84 -4.73 -13.41 3.42
CA LYS A 84 -5.71 -13.29 2.33
C LYS A 84 -5.74 -11.89 1.70
N LEU A 85 -5.20 -10.89 2.40
CA LEU A 85 -5.15 -9.52 1.90
C LEU A 85 -4.10 -9.39 0.81
N GLN A 86 -4.52 -8.89 -0.35
CA GLN A 86 -3.59 -8.47 -1.40
C GLN A 86 -3.05 -7.10 -1.05
N LEU A 87 -1.78 -7.03 -0.64
CA LEU A 87 -1.08 -5.79 -0.34
C LEU A 87 -0.68 -5.06 -1.64
N PRO A 88 -0.66 -3.71 -1.68
CA PRO A 88 -0.94 -2.81 -0.57
C PRO A 88 -2.43 -2.48 -0.37
N VAL A 89 -2.82 -2.23 0.88
CA VAL A 89 -4.18 -1.83 1.27
C VAL A 89 -4.16 -0.54 2.09
N THR A 90 -5.31 0.14 2.14
CA THR A 90 -5.51 1.29 3.03
C THR A 90 -5.45 0.90 4.50
N GLU A 91 -5.06 1.84 5.36
CA GLU A 91 -4.92 1.61 6.80
C GLU A 91 -6.23 1.11 7.42
N ASN A 92 -7.37 1.72 7.09
CA ASN A 92 -8.69 1.30 7.57
C ASN A 92 -9.01 -0.16 7.21
N LYS A 93 -8.64 -0.61 5.99
CA LYS A 93 -8.87 -2.00 5.55
C LYS A 93 -7.94 -2.96 6.29
N LEU A 94 -6.68 -2.57 6.49
CA LEU A 94 -5.71 -3.37 7.24
C LEU A 94 -6.14 -3.55 8.70
N GLN A 95 -6.57 -2.47 9.34
CA GLN A 95 -7.05 -2.47 10.72
C GLN A 95 -8.34 -3.28 10.86
N LEU A 96 -9.29 -3.14 9.94
CA LEU A 96 -10.51 -3.94 9.95
C LEU A 96 -10.20 -5.45 9.84
N ALA A 97 -9.29 -5.83 8.94
CA ALA A 97 -8.89 -7.22 8.79
C ALA A 97 -8.15 -7.76 10.02
N HIS A 98 -7.36 -6.92 10.69
CA HIS A 98 -6.73 -7.24 11.97
C HIS A 98 -7.79 -7.55 13.04
N GLU A 99 -8.75 -6.65 13.24
CA GLU A 99 -9.79 -6.83 14.27
C GLU A 99 -10.66 -8.07 14.01
N VAL A 100 -11.05 -8.30 12.75
CA VAL A 100 -11.84 -9.50 12.37
C VAL A 100 -11.04 -10.78 12.61
N SER A 101 -9.80 -10.84 12.11
CA SER A 101 -8.96 -12.04 12.25
C SER A 101 -8.58 -12.32 13.70
N LYS A 102 -8.33 -11.26 14.49
CA LYS A 102 -8.05 -11.34 15.92
C LYS A 102 -9.26 -11.84 16.69
N ALA A 103 -10.45 -11.30 16.43
CA ALA A 103 -11.68 -11.73 17.09
C ALA A 103 -12.00 -13.20 16.80
N GLU A 104 -11.77 -13.66 15.57
CA GLU A 104 -11.95 -15.07 15.19
C GLU A 104 -10.96 -15.98 15.94
N ALA A 105 -9.68 -15.64 15.95
CA ALA A 105 -8.64 -16.39 16.65
C ALA A 105 -8.84 -16.38 18.18
N GLN A 106 -9.30 -15.27 18.74
CA GLN A 106 -9.61 -15.14 20.17
C GLN A 106 -10.80 -16.01 20.57
N ARG A 107 -11.87 -16.07 19.76
CA ARG A 107 -13.00 -16.98 20.00
C ARG A 107 -12.56 -18.45 20.05
N LEU A 108 -11.65 -18.85 19.16
CA LEU A 108 -11.10 -20.20 19.16
C LEU A 108 -10.28 -20.48 20.44
N LEU A 109 -9.48 -19.50 20.86
CA LEU A 109 -8.68 -19.59 22.08
C LEU A 109 -9.58 -19.75 23.30
N ASP A 110 -10.60 -18.90 23.46
CA ASP A 110 -11.53 -18.93 24.59
C ASP A 110 -12.29 -20.26 24.71
N GLN A 111 -12.58 -20.91 23.58
CA GLN A 111 -13.29 -22.20 23.54
C GLN A 111 -12.40 -23.41 23.88
N GLN A 112 -11.11 -23.36 23.54
CA GLN A 112 -10.22 -24.53 23.63
C GLN A 112 -9.23 -24.46 24.81
N LEU A 113 -9.03 -23.30 25.42
CA LEU A 113 -8.04 -23.08 26.47
C LEU A 113 -8.31 -23.87 27.76
N PHE A 114 -7.26 -24.53 28.27
CA PHE A 114 -7.34 -25.32 29.50
C PHE A 114 -6.83 -24.56 30.73
N GLY A 115 -7.55 -24.68 31.84
CA GLY A 115 -7.14 -24.19 33.16
C GLY A 115 -7.39 -22.69 33.40
N ARG A 116 -8.34 -22.37 34.29
CA ARG A 116 -8.71 -20.97 34.62
C ARG A 116 -7.57 -20.14 35.24
N ARG A 117 -6.65 -20.77 35.98
CA ARG A 117 -5.53 -20.05 36.65
C ARG A 117 -4.50 -19.52 35.65
N ASN A 118 -4.20 -20.27 34.58
CA ASN A 118 -3.17 -19.90 33.61
C ASN A 118 -3.75 -19.16 32.39
N ALA A 119 -5.08 -19.14 32.25
CA ALA A 119 -5.77 -18.53 31.10
C ALA A 119 -5.37 -17.08 30.84
N LYS A 120 -5.18 -16.29 31.90
CA LYS A 120 -4.78 -14.87 31.79
C LYS A 120 -3.38 -14.70 31.19
N GLU A 121 -2.45 -15.57 31.55
CA GLU A 121 -1.07 -15.55 31.03
C GLU A 121 -1.05 -15.92 29.53
N TYR A 122 -1.79 -16.95 29.14
CA TYR A 122 -1.89 -17.34 27.73
C TYR A 122 -2.59 -16.29 26.87
N LEU A 123 -3.58 -15.58 27.40
CA LEU A 123 -4.21 -14.46 26.69
C LEU A 123 -3.24 -13.29 26.49
N LEU A 124 -2.39 -12.99 27.47
CA LEU A 124 -1.33 -11.99 27.33
C LEU A 124 -0.30 -12.40 26.27
N LYS A 125 0.18 -13.65 26.32
CA LYS A 125 1.10 -14.21 25.31
C LYS A 125 0.48 -14.18 23.91
N PHE A 126 -0.79 -14.54 23.77
CA PHE A 126 -1.51 -14.46 22.51
C PHE A 126 -1.54 -13.04 21.94
N ASN A 127 -1.91 -12.05 22.77
CA ASN A 127 -1.97 -10.66 22.30
C ASN A 127 -0.59 -10.11 21.91
N ASP A 128 0.47 -10.48 22.63
CA ASP A 128 1.84 -10.08 22.30
C ASP A 128 2.31 -10.68 20.96
N GLU A 129 2.07 -11.97 20.74
CA GLU A 129 2.42 -12.63 19.47
C GLU A 129 1.59 -12.11 18.29
N ILE A 130 0.30 -11.87 18.47
CA ILE A 130 -0.56 -11.24 17.46
C ILE A 130 -0.05 -9.85 17.11
N LYS A 131 0.38 -9.06 18.11
CA LYS A 131 0.94 -7.72 17.90
C LYS A 131 2.20 -7.79 17.03
N LYS A 132 3.14 -8.69 17.32
CA LYS A 132 4.36 -8.89 16.52
C LYS A 132 4.04 -9.26 15.07
N VAL A 133 3.11 -10.19 14.86
CA VAL A 133 2.69 -10.60 13.51
C VAL A 133 2.01 -9.43 12.78
N TYR A 134 1.19 -8.65 13.48
CA TYR A 134 0.53 -7.46 12.92
C TYR A 134 1.54 -6.38 12.50
N GLU A 135 2.52 -6.08 13.34
CA GLU A 135 3.60 -5.14 13.03
C GLU A 135 4.36 -5.56 11.76
N ASN A 136 4.66 -6.85 11.61
CA ASN A 136 5.25 -7.37 10.38
C ASN A 136 4.38 -7.14 9.14
N HIS A 137 3.06 -7.32 9.26
CA HIS A 137 2.12 -7.03 8.16
C HIS A 137 2.04 -5.53 7.85
N ILE A 138 2.10 -4.65 8.86
CA ILE A 138 2.16 -3.19 8.65
C ILE A 138 3.43 -2.84 7.88
N ILE A 139 4.59 -3.37 8.28
CA ILE A 139 5.87 -3.13 7.62
C ILE A 139 5.83 -3.62 6.17
N ALA A 140 5.30 -4.83 5.93
CA ALA A 140 5.14 -5.37 4.58
C ALA A 140 4.19 -4.50 3.73
N ASN A 141 3.07 -4.04 4.29
CA ASN A 141 2.13 -3.17 3.60
C ASN A 141 2.76 -1.82 3.26
N LYS A 142 3.49 -1.22 4.20
CA LYS A 142 4.24 0.03 4.00
C LYS A 142 5.29 -0.12 2.92
N TYR A 143 6.03 -1.23 2.90
CA TYR A 143 7.02 -1.52 1.86
C TYR A 143 6.39 -1.61 0.47
N GLN A 144 5.32 -2.39 0.32
CA GLN A 144 4.63 -2.53 -0.98
C GLN A 144 3.98 -1.22 -1.43
N SER A 145 3.35 -0.49 -0.50
CA SER A 145 2.78 0.84 -0.75
C SER A 145 3.86 1.81 -1.23
N SER A 146 5.00 1.88 -0.52
CA SER A 146 6.13 2.72 -0.93
C SER A 146 6.64 2.35 -2.32
N LYS A 147 6.84 1.06 -2.61
CA LYS A 147 7.33 0.59 -3.91
C LYS A 147 6.39 1.00 -5.06
N GLN A 148 5.09 0.85 -4.87
CA GLN A 148 4.09 1.20 -5.89
C GLN A 148 3.98 2.72 -6.10
N CYS A 149 3.96 3.49 -5.01
CA CYS A 149 3.92 4.95 -5.07
C CYS A 149 5.20 5.54 -5.65
N GLU A 150 6.36 4.97 -5.32
CA GLU A 150 7.66 5.36 -5.89
C GLU A 150 7.72 5.10 -7.39
N ALA A 151 7.27 3.93 -7.85
CA ALA A 151 7.19 3.62 -9.27
C ALA A 151 6.28 4.61 -10.03
N SER A 152 5.13 4.95 -9.46
CA SER A 152 4.20 5.93 -10.05
C SER A 152 4.78 7.34 -10.08
N TRP A 153 5.44 7.75 -9.00
CA TRP A 153 6.12 9.04 -8.90
C TRP A 153 7.28 9.16 -9.89
N SER A 154 8.17 8.16 -9.93
CA SER A 154 9.32 8.11 -10.85
C SER A 154 8.89 8.08 -12.31
N ALA A 155 7.85 7.31 -12.65
CA ALA A 155 7.30 7.32 -14.01
C ALA A 155 6.75 8.70 -14.41
N CYS A 156 6.19 9.45 -13.47
CA CYS A 156 5.80 10.83 -13.74
C CYS A 156 7.01 11.75 -13.90
N GLU A 157 8.00 11.68 -13.00
CA GLU A 157 9.22 12.48 -13.07
C GLU A 157 9.92 12.29 -14.43
N ASP A 158 10.14 11.05 -14.85
CA ASP A 158 10.71 10.71 -16.16
C ASP A 158 9.90 11.30 -17.32
N ARG A 159 8.57 11.32 -17.20
CA ARG A 159 7.69 11.89 -18.22
C ARG A 159 7.82 13.40 -18.28
N MET A 160 7.90 14.07 -17.13
CA MET A 160 8.07 15.52 -17.06
C MET A 160 9.46 15.94 -17.59
N ASP A 161 10.50 15.18 -17.25
CA ASP A 161 11.86 15.43 -17.73
C ASP A 161 11.99 15.28 -19.24
N ARG A 162 11.32 14.29 -19.84
CA ARG A 162 11.26 14.17 -21.30
C ARG A 162 10.65 15.41 -21.96
N LEU A 163 9.63 16.00 -21.34
CA LEU A 163 8.97 17.21 -21.87
C LEU A 163 9.90 18.44 -21.81
N LEU A 164 10.78 18.54 -20.80
CA LEU A 164 11.77 19.61 -20.71
C LEU A 164 12.78 19.57 -21.87
N VAL A 165 13.19 18.37 -22.30
CA VAL A 165 14.18 18.22 -23.38
C VAL A 165 13.56 18.37 -24.78
N THR A 166 12.23 18.28 -24.93
CA THR A 166 11.59 18.40 -26.25
C THR A 166 11.95 19.69 -26.99
N ARG A 167 12.21 19.58 -28.29
CA ARG A 167 12.69 20.70 -29.12
C ARG A 167 11.66 21.84 -29.24
N PHE A 168 10.38 21.48 -29.33
CA PHE A 168 9.26 22.41 -29.40
C PHE A 168 8.39 22.23 -28.16
N PRO A 169 8.58 23.05 -27.11
CA PRO A 169 7.82 22.91 -25.89
C PRO A 169 6.39 23.46 -26.12
N SER A 170 5.40 22.69 -25.67
CA SER A 170 3.98 23.05 -25.72
C SER A 170 3.41 23.05 -24.30
N MET A 171 2.81 24.18 -23.92
CA MET A 171 2.17 24.38 -22.62
C MET A 171 0.93 23.48 -22.47
N THR A 172 0.20 23.26 -23.56
CA THR A 172 -0.98 22.39 -23.56
C THR A 172 -0.60 20.93 -23.31
N MET A 173 0.46 20.44 -23.98
CA MET A 173 0.98 19.09 -23.78
C MET A 173 1.55 18.89 -22.37
N PHE A 174 2.24 19.90 -21.83
CA PHE A 174 2.73 19.90 -20.46
C PHE A 174 1.59 19.81 -19.44
N ASN A 175 0.59 20.69 -19.54
CA ASN A 175 -0.55 20.69 -18.62
C ASN A 175 -1.38 19.41 -18.71
N ALA A 176 -1.56 18.85 -19.91
CA ALA A 176 -2.24 17.56 -20.08
C ALA A 176 -1.45 16.42 -19.41
N SER A 177 -0.13 16.38 -19.60
CA SER A 177 0.73 15.37 -18.96
C SER A 177 0.78 15.53 -17.44
N PHE A 178 0.78 16.77 -16.94
CA PHE A 178 0.68 17.09 -15.53
C PHE A 178 -0.60 16.54 -14.90
N ASN A 179 -1.75 16.83 -15.51
CA ASN A 179 -3.05 16.34 -15.03
C ASN A 179 -3.11 14.80 -15.09
N GLN A 180 -2.59 14.20 -16.15
CA GLN A 180 -2.52 12.75 -16.28
C GLN A 180 -1.64 12.11 -15.19
N CYS A 181 -0.50 12.72 -14.88
CA CYS A 181 0.36 12.29 -13.76
C CYS A 181 -0.40 12.32 -12.43
N ASN A 182 -1.12 13.40 -12.15
CA ASN A 182 -1.87 13.55 -10.91
C ASN A 182 -2.98 12.49 -10.79
N GLN A 183 -3.72 12.24 -11.88
CA GLN A 183 -4.75 11.21 -11.92
C GLN A 183 -4.18 9.80 -11.77
N ASN A 184 -3.09 9.48 -12.47
CA ASN A 184 -2.43 8.19 -12.36
C ASN A 184 -1.90 7.96 -10.93
N PHE A 185 -1.28 8.98 -10.33
CA PHE A 185 -0.79 8.89 -8.95
C PHE A 185 -1.93 8.60 -7.96
N GLU A 186 -3.05 9.33 -8.05
CA GLU A 186 -4.20 9.13 -7.17
C GLU A 186 -4.83 7.74 -7.30
N ARG A 187 -4.83 7.19 -8.52
CA ARG A 187 -5.35 5.86 -8.81
C ARG A 187 -4.41 4.74 -8.36
N ASP A 188 -3.11 4.89 -8.62
CA ASP A 188 -2.13 3.82 -8.50
C ASP A 188 -1.44 3.81 -7.12
N CYS A 189 -1.32 4.94 -6.43
CA CYS A 189 -0.71 5.02 -5.11
C CYS A 189 -1.75 4.83 -3.99
N VAL A 190 -1.65 3.72 -3.26
CA VAL A 190 -2.56 3.34 -2.16
C VAL A 190 -1.74 2.88 -0.95
N GLY A 191 -2.24 3.18 0.26
CA GLY A 191 -1.69 2.68 1.52
C GLY A 191 -1.04 3.77 2.38
N LEU A 192 -0.32 3.35 3.43
CA LEU A 192 0.25 4.25 4.44
C LEU A 192 1.26 5.25 3.89
N SER A 193 1.92 4.92 2.77
CA SER A 193 2.95 5.79 2.19
C SER A 193 2.38 6.89 1.29
N LYS A 194 1.05 6.90 1.04
CA LYS A 194 0.42 7.83 0.08
C LYS A 194 0.66 9.30 0.43
N GLU A 195 0.44 9.70 1.67
CA GLU A 195 0.57 11.12 2.09
C GLU A 195 2.00 11.64 1.91
N MET A 196 2.99 10.85 2.31
CA MET A 196 4.40 11.20 2.15
C MET A 196 4.78 11.37 0.68
N TYR A 197 4.33 10.46 -0.19
CA TYR A 197 4.60 10.55 -1.63
C TYR A 197 3.77 11.64 -2.31
N ALA A 198 2.57 11.96 -1.82
CA ALA A 198 1.75 13.06 -2.33
C ALA A 198 2.45 14.41 -2.10
N LEU A 199 3.03 14.61 -0.91
CA LEU A 199 3.83 15.80 -0.62
C LEU A 199 5.09 15.87 -1.51
N LYS A 200 5.79 14.75 -1.68
CA LYS A 200 6.97 14.65 -2.56
C LYS A 200 6.60 14.96 -4.03
N MET A 201 5.47 14.44 -4.49
CA MET A 201 4.92 14.64 -5.84
C MET A 201 4.57 16.12 -6.05
N ALA A 202 3.84 16.74 -5.13
CA ALA A 202 3.46 18.14 -5.23
C ALA A 202 4.69 19.05 -5.38
N LYS A 203 5.73 18.82 -4.57
CA LYS A 203 6.99 19.56 -4.64
C LYS A 203 7.75 19.35 -5.95
N MET A 204 7.80 18.11 -6.45
CA MET A 204 8.43 17.80 -7.74
C MET A 204 7.69 18.51 -8.88
N LEU A 205 6.36 18.41 -8.90
CA LEU A 205 5.51 19.03 -9.91
C LEU A 205 5.62 20.56 -9.94
N GLU A 206 5.68 21.20 -8.78
CA GLU A 206 5.90 22.65 -8.67
C GLU A 206 7.28 23.06 -9.23
N LYS A 207 8.33 22.31 -8.87
CA LYS A 207 9.68 22.51 -9.40
C LYS A 207 9.70 22.33 -10.92
N SER A 208 9.14 21.25 -11.44
CA SER A 208 9.10 20.96 -12.87
C SER A 208 8.30 22.01 -13.65
N ARG A 209 7.20 22.53 -13.07
CA ARG A 209 6.43 23.63 -13.66
C ARG A 209 7.24 24.93 -13.78
N SER A 210 7.93 25.32 -12.72
CA SER A 210 8.76 26.54 -12.73
C SER A 210 9.92 26.42 -13.72
N LEU A 211 10.58 25.27 -13.76
CA LEU A 211 11.67 24.99 -14.68
C LEU A 211 11.18 24.97 -16.14
N PHE A 212 10.08 24.26 -16.42
CA PHE A 212 9.48 24.22 -17.75
C PHE A 212 9.08 25.62 -18.22
N PHE A 213 8.46 26.43 -17.36
CA PHE A 213 8.06 27.79 -17.74
C PHE A 213 9.27 28.65 -18.11
N LYS A 214 10.35 28.59 -17.33
CA LYS A 214 11.59 29.33 -17.62
C LYS A 214 12.18 28.94 -18.97
N GLU A 215 12.32 27.64 -19.23
CA GLU A 215 12.84 27.14 -20.51
C GLU A 215 11.90 27.44 -21.67
N TYR A 216 10.58 27.31 -21.46
CA TYR A 216 9.55 27.63 -22.43
C TYR A 216 9.65 29.09 -22.88
N CYS A 217 9.70 30.04 -21.94
CA CYS A 217 9.83 31.46 -22.26
C CYS A 217 11.12 31.76 -23.03
N GLN A 218 12.26 31.19 -22.60
CA GLN A 218 13.53 31.38 -23.29
C GLN A 218 13.50 30.86 -24.74
N ARG A 219 12.97 29.65 -24.95
CA ARG A 219 12.86 29.04 -26.29
C ARG A 219 11.82 29.73 -27.15
N LEU A 220 10.71 30.17 -26.57
CA LEU A 220 9.67 30.95 -27.25
C LEU A 220 10.24 32.27 -27.78
N THR A 221 10.89 33.05 -26.91
CA THR A 221 11.50 34.33 -27.30
C THR A 221 12.55 34.14 -28.39
N LEU A 222 13.44 33.14 -28.25
CA LEU A 222 14.43 32.82 -29.29
C LEU A 222 13.78 32.43 -30.62
N SER A 223 12.73 31.60 -30.58
CA SER A 223 12.05 31.14 -31.79
C SER A 223 11.28 32.27 -32.47
N LEU A 224 10.62 33.13 -31.71
CA LEU A 224 9.96 34.34 -32.21
C LEU A 224 10.96 35.29 -32.86
N LEU A 225 12.13 35.49 -32.26
CA LEU A 225 13.19 36.32 -32.83
C LEU A 225 13.68 35.77 -34.17
N VAL A 226 13.95 34.46 -34.25
CA VAL A 226 14.35 33.79 -35.51
C VAL A 226 13.26 33.91 -36.59
N LEU A 227 11.98 33.69 -36.23
CA LEU A 227 10.86 33.85 -37.16
C LEU A 227 10.71 35.30 -37.63
N SER A 228 10.89 36.26 -36.73
CA SER A 228 10.77 37.69 -37.04
C SER A 228 11.83 38.18 -38.05
N ILE A 229 12.99 37.54 -38.11
CA ILE A 229 14.06 37.85 -39.07
C ILE A 229 13.85 37.10 -40.39
N THR A 230 13.43 35.83 -40.33
CA THR A 230 13.29 34.98 -41.52
C THR A 230 12.07 35.35 -42.38
N ILE A 231 10.93 35.69 -41.78
CA ILE A 231 9.68 36.03 -42.49
C ILE A 231 9.86 37.23 -43.43
N PRO A 232 10.42 38.39 -43.03
CA PRO A 232 10.67 39.51 -43.93
C PRO A 232 11.61 39.17 -45.10
N VAL A 233 12.64 38.35 -44.85
CA VAL A 233 13.61 37.93 -45.88
C VAL A 233 12.91 37.06 -46.92
N VAL A 234 12.10 36.10 -46.49
CA VAL A 234 11.29 35.27 -47.38
C VAL A 234 10.27 36.12 -48.15
N GLY A 235 9.57 37.03 -47.46
CA GLY A 235 8.62 37.96 -48.07
C GLY A 235 9.24 38.89 -49.10
N HIS A 236 10.50 39.30 -48.89
CA HIS A 236 11.28 40.05 -49.87
C HIS A 236 11.52 39.23 -51.15
N ASN A 237 11.99 37.99 -51.00
CA ASN A 237 12.28 37.11 -52.13
C ASN A 237 11.03 36.75 -52.96
N LEU A 238 9.88 36.56 -52.30
CA LEU A 238 8.61 36.24 -52.94
C LEU A 238 7.81 37.48 -53.40
N LYS A 239 8.35 38.70 -53.22
CA LYS A 239 7.68 39.98 -53.53
C LYS A 239 6.29 40.15 -52.86
N LEU A 240 6.07 39.51 -51.71
CA LEU A 240 4.83 39.60 -50.93
C LEU A 240 4.92 40.77 -49.94
N ALA A 241 4.33 41.92 -50.29
CA ALA A 241 4.37 43.12 -49.46
C ALA A 241 3.77 42.90 -48.06
N LEU A 242 2.64 42.17 -47.96
CA LEU A 242 1.99 41.84 -46.69
C LEU A 242 2.92 41.06 -45.74
N LEU A 243 3.71 40.13 -46.28
CA LEU A 243 4.62 39.31 -45.48
C LEU A 243 5.81 40.14 -44.94
N LYS A 244 6.27 41.13 -45.73
CA LYS A 244 7.33 42.06 -45.32
C LYS A 244 6.88 42.95 -44.16
N TYR A 245 5.74 43.64 -44.30
CA TYR A 245 5.22 44.50 -43.24
C TYR A 245 4.78 43.71 -42.01
N GLY A 246 4.15 42.55 -42.19
CA GLY A 246 3.78 41.64 -41.10
C GLY A 246 5.00 41.15 -40.31
N GLY A 247 6.12 40.84 -40.99
CA GLY A 247 7.36 40.46 -40.33
C GLY A 247 7.99 41.57 -39.48
N TYR A 248 7.95 42.83 -39.94
CA TYR A 248 8.42 43.97 -39.12
C TYR A 248 7.55 44.22 -37.88
N ILE A 249 6.22 44.07 -38.01
CA ILE A 249 5.31 44.16 -36.87
C ILE A 249 5.61 43.04 -35.85
N MET A 250 5.85 41.82 -36.33
CA MET A 250 6.26 40.69 -35.49
C MET A 250 7.61 40.93 -34.78
N LEU A 251 8.55 41.62 -35.43
CA LEU A 251 9.84 41.97 -34.83
C LEU A 251 9.67 42.98 -33.69
N ILE A 252 8.85 44.02 -33.87
CA ILE A 252 8.53 44.98 -32.80
C ILE A 252 7.85 44.27 -31.63
N PHE A 253 6.88 43.39 -31.91
CA PHE A 253 6.21 42.59 -30.89
C PHE A 253 7.18 41.67 -30.14
N SER A 254 8.11 41.02 -30.85
CA SER A 254 9.09 40.11 -30.25
C SER A 254 10.09 40.84 -29.34
N LEU A 255 10.56 42.02 -29.75
CA LEU A 255 11.43 42.87 -28.92
C LEU A 255 10.71 43.39 -27.67
N TYR A 256 9.45 43.80 -27.82
CA TYR A 256 8.60 44.18 -26.69
C TYR A 256 8.42 43.00 -25.73
N PHE A 257 8.16 41.80 -26.26
CA PHE A 257 8.00 40.58 -25.48
C PHE A 257 9.29 40.20 -24.73
N GLU A 258 10.45 40.29 -25.37
CA GLU A 258 11.74 40.04 -24.72
C GLU A 258 11.98 41.02 -23.55
N MET A 259 11.73 42.31 -23.77
CA MET A 259 11.83 43.32 -22.72
C MET A 259 10.88 43.02 -21.56
N HIS A 260 9.65 42.59 -21.87
CA HIS A 260 8.64 42.24 -20.88
C HIS A 260 9.04 40.99 -20.06
N THR A 261 9.56 39.95 -20.70
CA THR A 261 10.01 38.72 -20.01
C THR A 261 11.24 38.95 -19.11
N ARG A 262 12.14 39.87 -19.45
CA ARG A 262 13.31 40.22 -18.61
C ARG A 262 12.95 41.12 -17.42
N MET A 263 11.96 41.99 -17.58
CA MET A 263 11.55 42.94 -16.53
C MET A 263 10.66 42.30 -15.46
N TYR A 264 9.86 41.29 -15.80
CA TYR A 264 8.95 40.64 -14.85
C TYR A 264 9.63 39.43 -14.20
N GLY A 265 10.12 39.63 -12.97
CA GLY A 265 10.67 38.55 -12.14
C GLY A 265 9.63 37.59 -11.56
N SER A 266 8.34 37.88 -11.68
CA SER A 266 7.24 37.03 -11.19
C SER A 266 6.54 36.27 -12.31
N LEU A 267 6.52 34.94 -12.18
CA LEU A 267 5.92 33.97 -13.10
C LEU A 267 4.40 34.21 -13.30
N GLU A 268 3.71 34.64 -12.25
CA GLU A 268 2.24 34.75 -12.21
C GLU A 268 1.73 35.99 -12.92
N LEU A 269 2.42 37.14 -12.77
CA LEU A 269 2.04 38.36 -13.48
C LEU A 269 2.27 38.24 -15.00
N LEU A 270 3.33 37.54 -15.41
CA LEU A 270 3.61 37.33 -16.82
C LEU A 270 2.58 36.38 -17.46
N HIS A 271 2.19 35.30 -16.76
CA HIS A 271 1.20 34.36 -17.26
C HIS A 271 -0.19 34.99 -17.46
N ASN A 272 -0.58 35.93 -16.60
CA ASN A 272 -1.89 36.59 -16.68
C ASN A 272 -1.93 37.77 -17.68
N SER A 273 -0.81 38.12 -18.30
CA SER A 273 -0.74 39.22 -19.26
C SER A 273 -1.41 38.85 -20.61
N PRO A 274 -2.28 39.69 -21.17
CA PRO A 274 -2.95 39.39 -22.44
C PRO A 274 -1.97 39.28 -23.62
N SER A 275 -0.86 40.02 -23.60
CA SER A 275 0.19 39.93 -24.63
C SER A 275 0.90 38.57 -24.61
N PHE A 276 1.10 38.01 -23.41
CA PHE A 276 1.66 36.66 -23.24
C PHE A 276 0.69 35.58 -23.75
N GLN A 277 -0.60 35.69 -23.43
CA GLN A 277 -1.61 34.76 -23.91
C GLN A 277 -1.73 34.73 -25.45
N ILE A 278 -1.63 35.90 -26.09
CA ILE A 278 -1.60 35.99 -27.55
C ILE A 278 -0.34 35.31 -28.12
N ALA A 279 0.83 35.59 -27.55
CA ALA A 279 2.10 34.99 -27.99
C ALA A 279 2.09 33.45 -27.84
N VAL A 280 1.61 32.95 -26.70
CA VAL A 280 1.47 31.51 -26.44
C VAL A 280 0.47 30.89 -27.41
N THR A 281 -0.70 31.49 -27.61
CA THR A 281 -1.72 30.93 -28.52
C THR A 281 -1.20 30.85 -29.96
N ALA A 282 -0.54 31.91 -30.44
CA ALA A 282 0.07 31.92 -31.77
C ALA A 282 1.16 30.84 -31.89
N TRP A 283 2.00 30.70 -30.86
CA TRP A 283 3.04 29.66 -30.82
C TRP A 283 2.47 28.24 -30.80
N GLU A 284 1.44 27.99 -30.00
CA GLU A 284 0.77 26.68 -29.92
C GLU A 284 0.11 26.29 -31.26
N ILE A 285 -0.41 27.25 -32.03
CA ILE A 285 -0.93 26.99 -33.38
C ILE A 285 0.22 26.59 -34.33
N ILE A 286 1.35 27.31 -34.28
CA ILE A 286 2.53 27.01 -35.12
C ILE A 286 3.10 25.64 -34.77
N VAL A 287 3.37 25.39 -33.49
CA VAL A 287 3.93 24.12 -33.00
C VAL A 287 2.94 22.98 -33.18
N GLY A 288 1.64 23.20 -32.94
CA GLY A 288 0.59 22.21 -33.15
C GLY A 288 0.52 21.75 -34.60
N ASN A 289 0.54 22.68 -35.56
CA ASN A 289 0.59 22.34 -36.98
C ASN A 289 1.88 21.61 -37.36
N ILE A 290 3.05 22.04 -36.84
CA ILE A 290 4.33 21.37 -37.07
C ILE A 290 4.35 19.95 -36.49
N LEU A 291 3.80 19.74 -35.29
CA LEU A 291 3.71 18.43 -34.65
C LEU A 291 2.76 17.48 -35.41
N VAL A 292 1.63 17.99 -35.91
CA VAL A 292 0.68 17.23 -36.74
C VAL A 292 1.33 16.85 -38.07
N LEU A 293 2.02 17.78 -38.72
CA LEU A 293 2.81 17.52 -39.94
C LEU A 293 3.88 16.46 -39.70
N ASN A 294 4.62 16.55 -38.59
CA ASN A 294 5.66 15.57 -38.26
C ASN A 294 5.06 14.18 -38.00
N ARG A 295 3.89 14.10 -37.33
CA ARG A 295 3.18 12.84 -37.11
C ARG A 295 2.70 12.21 -38.41
N GLN A 296 2.19 13.00 -39.35
CA GLN A 296 1.76 12.53 -40.67
C GLN A 296 2.95 12.10 -41.55
N VAL A 297 4.06 12.85 -41.52
CA VAL A 297 5.29 12.50 -42.26
C VAL A 297 5.93 11.21 -41.72
N ILE A 298 5.94 10.99 -40.40
CA ILE A 298 6.40 9.73 -39.81
C ILE A 298 5.48 8.56 -40.24
N GLN A 299 4.16 8.77 -40.29
CA GLN A 299 3.24 7.72 -40.77
C GLN A 299 3.40 7.40 -42.26
N LEU A 300 3.81 8.37 -43.09
CA LEU A 300 4.06 8.17 -44.52
C LEU A 300 5.45 7.58 -44.83
N LEU A 301 6.43 7.75 -43.95
CA LEU A 301 7.78 7.17 -44.08
C LEU A 301 7.88 5.71 -43.60
N PHE A 302 6.86 5.22 -42.88
CA PHE A 302 6.75 3.83 -42.41
C PHE A 302 5.72 3.00 -43.21
N PHE A 303 5.30 3.48 -44.39
CA PHE A 303 4.49 2.76 -45.38
C PHE A 303 5.26 2.54 -46.68
#